data_AF-D5G830-F1
#
_entry.id   AF-D5G830-F1
#
_cell.length_a   1.000
_cell.length_b   1.000
_cell.length_c   1.000
_cell.angle_alpha   90.00
_cell.angle_beta   90.00
_cell.angle_gamma   90.00
#
_symmetry.space_group_name_H-M   'P 1'
#
loop_
_entity.id
_entity.type
_entity.pdbx_description
1 polymer ?
#
loop_
_entity_poly.entity_id
_entity_poly.type
_entity_poly.pdbx_seq_one_letter_code
_entity_poly.pdbx_strand_id
1 'polypeptide(L)'
;MLSLLLAILMIPPLLIPSTLCVPQGVTAIIRPPGASPPGCVDSYPGAFGFEPIDHPTWTVETRCFEPRSLKMFLSKGLLVDHLGRIGSIVANRQFQFDGPPAQAGAIYTGGWSICPDNLIALGPQQEFYACASGTFENIYDSKIADYCRQIFLGIILFVEC
;
A
#
# COMPACT_ATOMS: atom_id res chain seq x y z
N MET A 1 55.13 41.64 40.83
CA MET A 1 55.37 41.14 39.46
C MET A 1 54.38 40.01 39.22
N LEU A 2 53.47 40.25 38.27
CA LEU A 2 52.26 39.48 37.99
C LEU A 2 52.61 38.13 37.35
N SER A 3 52.28 37.01 37.98
CA SER A 3 52.38 35.68 37.35
C SER A 3 50.97 35.25 36.93
N LEU A 4 50.72 35.25 35.62
CA LEU A 4 49.46 34.83 35.03
C LEU A 4 49.58 33.34 34.67
N LEU A 5 49.10 32.48 35.57
CA LEU A 5 48.96 31.04 35.32
C LEU A 5 47.67 30.82 34.50
N LEU A 6 47.87 30.44 33.24
CA LEU A 6 46.84 30.09 32.28
C LEU A 6 46.18 28.76 32.70
N ALA A 7 44.99 28.82 33.30
CA ALA A 7 44.19 27.63 33.59
C ALA A 7 43.49 27.16 32.31
N ILE A 8 44.07 26.14 31.65
CA ILE A 8 43.46 25.46 30.50
C ILE A 8 42.31 24.60 31.03
N LEU A 9 41.08 25.06 30.83
CA LEU A 9 39.87 24.31 31.13
C LEU A 9 39.69 23.19 30.09
N MET A 10 40.06 21.96 30.46
CA MET A 10 39.82 20.77 29.63
C MET A 10 38.33 20.44 29.66
N ILE A 11 37.58 20.92 28.67
CA ILE A 11 36.16 20.57 28.48
C ILE A 11 36.13 19.14 27.92
N PRO A 12 35.51 18.16 28.61
CA PRO A 12 35.40 16.81 28.07
C PRO A 12 34.49 16.83 26.83
N PRO A 13 34.84 16.11 25.76
CA PRO A 13 34.05 16.12 24.55
C PRO A 13 32.68 15.48 24.85
N LEU A 14 31.62 16.26 24.71
CA LEU A 14 30.24 15.78 24.71
C LEU A 14 30.11 14.73 23.59
N LEU A 15 29.99 13.46 23.97
CA LEU A 15 29.54 12.39 23.10
C LEU A 15 28.10 12.70 22.69
N ILE A 16 27.93 13.32 21.52
CA ILE A 16 26.61 13.49 20.90
C ILE A 16 26.17 12.09 20.47
N PRO A 17 25.09 11.52 21.05
CA PRO A 17 24.58 10.24 20.58
C PRO A 17 24.13 10.45 19.15
N SER A 18 24.78 9.79 18.19
CA SER A 18 24.31 9.76 16.81
C SER A 18 22.98 9.02 16.83
N THR A 19 21.87 9.74 16.71
CA THR A 19 20.54 9.15 16.60
C THR A 19 20.45 8.40 15.28
N LEU A 20 20.69 7.09 15.32
CA LEU A 20 20.46 6.21 14.19
C LEU A 20 18.95 6.20 13.93
N CYS A 21 18.54 6.84 12.83
CA CYS A 21 17.18 6.75 12.33
C CYS A 21 16.98 5.31 11.83
N VAL A 22 16.33 4.47 12.64
CA VAL A 22 15.96 3.12 12.20
C VAL A 22 14.71 3.24 11.34
N PRO A 23 14.71 2.80 10.07
CA PRO A 23 13.51 2.80 9.26
C PRO A 23 12.45 1.89 9.92
N GLN A 24 11.32 2.48 10.32
CA GLN A 24 10.24 1.78 11.03
C GLN A 24 9.25 1.07 10.10
N GLY A 25 9.52 1.03 8.80
CA GLY A 25 8.60 0.44 7.83
C GLY A 25 8.52 -1.08 7.93
N VAL A 26 7.41 -1.62 7.42
CA VAL A 26 7.12 -3.05 7.45
C VAL A 26 7.77 -3.74 6.25
N THR A 27 8.69 -4.67 6.50
CA THR A 27 9.37 -5.48 5.48
C THR A 27 8.77 -6.88 5.29
N ALA A 28 8.04 -7.36 6.30
CA ALA A 28 7.37 -8.66 6.23
C ALA A 28 6.16 -8.61 5.29
N ILE A 29 5.86 -9.73 4.63
CA ILE A 29 4.60 -9.94 3.92
C ILE A 29 3.56 -10.42 4.94
N ILE A 30 2.67 -9.52 5.36
CA ILE A 30 1.60 -9.78 6.31
C ILE A 30 0.30 -9.95 5.52
N ARG A 31 -0.36 -11.10 5.71
CA ARG A 31 -1.59 -11.47 5.00
C ARG A 31 -2.76 -11.52 5.99
N PRO A 32 -3.99 -11.16 5.57
CA PRO A 32 -5.18 -11.45 6.37
C PRO A 32 -5.31 -12.97 6.62
N PRO A 33 -5.93 -13.37 7.74
CA PRO A 33 -6.25 -14.78 7.96
C PRO A 33 -7.31 -15.26 6.96
N GLY A 34 -7.21 -16.53 6.55
CA GLY A 34 -8.10 -17.15 5.57
C GLY A 34 -7.48 -17.31 4.18
N ALA A 35 -8.09 -18.17 3.37
CA ALA A 35 -7.69 -18.37 1.97
C ALA A 35 -8.41 -17.38 1.06
N SER A 36 -7.83 -17.09 -0.10
CA SER A 36 -8.50 -16.35 -1.17
C SER A 36 -9.77 -17.07 -1.64
N PRO A 37 -10.76 -16.35 -2.20
CA PRO A 37 -11.93 -16.99 -2.79
C PRO A 37 -11.56 -18.04 -3.85
N PRO A 38 -12.42 -19.04 -4.10
CA PRO A 38 -12.14 -20.09 -5.07
C PRO A 38 -11.86 -19.55 -6.47
N GLY A 39 -10.77 -20.03 -7.08
CA GLY A 39 -10.37 -19.64 -8.43
C GLY A 39 -9.55 -18.36 -8.52
N CYS A 40 -9.37 -17.62 -7.42
CA CYS A 40 -8.48 -16.45 -7.43
C CYS A 40 -7.00 -16.87 -7.52
N VAL A 41 -6.21 -16.09 -8.23
CA VAL A 41 -4.77 -16.28 -8.41
C VAL A 41 -4.00 -15.19 -7.68
N ASP A 42 -2.92 -15.56 -6.99
CA ASP A 42 -2.07 -14.63 -6.23
C ASP A 42 -0.93 -14.02 -7.07
N SER A 43 -0.85 -14.39 -8.35
CA SER A 43 0.17 -13.94 -9.28
C SER A 43 -0.49 -13.71 -10.63
N TYR A 44 -0.27 -12.55 -11.23
CA TYR A 44 -0.90 -12.15 -12.49
C TYR A 44 0.18 -11.80 -13.51
N PRO A 45 0.11 -12.34 -14.74
CA PRO A 45 1.22 -12.28 -15.70
C PRO A 45 1.48 -10.89 -16.30
N GLY A 46 0.53 -9.95 -16.19
CA GLY A 46 0.62 -8.62 -16.77
C GLY A 46 0.56 -7.49 -15.75
N ALA A 47 0.87 -6.28 -16.22
CA ALA A 47 0.50 -5.07 -15.48
C ALA A 47 -1.00 -4.79 -15.67
N PHE A 48 -1.64 -4.32 -14.61
CA PHE A 48 -3.05 -3.92 -14.63
C PHE A 48 -3.21 -2.62 -13.83
N GLY A 49 -4.33 -1.95 -14.02
CA GLY A 49 -4.82 -0.92 -13.10
C GLY A 49 -5.99 -1.45 -12.29
N PHE A 50 -6.61 -0.62 -11.48
CA PHE A 50 -7.90 -0.94 -10.90
C PHE A 50 -8.80 0.28 -10.88
N GLU A 51 -10.08 0.03 -10.68
CA GLU A 51 -11.05 1.05 -10.32
C GLU A 51 -12.04 0.56 -9.26
N PRO A 52 -12.53 1.48 -8.41
CA PRO A 52 -13.72 1.23 -7.60
C PRO A 52 -14.97 1.07 -8.47
N ILE A 53 -15.71 -0.02 -8.27
CA ILE A 53 -17.03 -0.25 -8.88
C ILE A 53 -18.06 -0.52 -7.79
N ASP A 54 -19.31 -0.07 -7.99
CA ASP A 54 -20.38 -0.22 -6.99
C ASP A 54 -21.00 -1.63 -6.96
N HIS A 55 -20.74 -2.44 -7.99
CA HIS A 55 -21.27 -3.79 -8.13
C HIS A 55 -20.31 -4.67 -8.96
N PRO A 56 -20.25 -5.99 -8.71
CA PRO A 56 -19.45 -6.90 -9.53
C PRO A 56 -19.91 -6.88 -10.99
N THR A 57 -18.96 -6.87 -11.92
CA THR A 57 -19.23 -6.94 -13.35
C THR A 57 -18.39 -8.05 -13.97
N TRP A 58 -18.91 -8.68 -15.03
CA TRP A 58 -18.20 -9.74 -15.76
C TRP A 58 -17.32 -9.20 -16.89
N THR A 59 -17.42 -7.90 -17.16
CA THR A 59 -16.69 -7.22 -18.23
C THR A 59 -15.47 -6.54 -17.64
N VAL A 60 -14.30 -6.85 -18.19
CA VAL A 60 -13.07 -6.14 -17.83
C VAL A 60 -12.97 -4.84 -18.62
N GLU A 61 -12.75 -3.73 -17.93
CA GLU A 61 -12.53 -2.44 -18.58
C GLU A 61 -11.13 -2.39 -19.21
N THR A 62 -11.05 -1.79 -20.39
CA THR A 62 -9.79 -1.56 -21.10
C THR A 62 -9.55 -0.08 -21.25
N ARG A 63 -8.36 0.40 -20.89
CA ARG A 63 -7.95 1.81 -21.05
C ARG A 63 -6.66 1.92 -21.85
N CYS A 64 -6.54 3.01 -22.61
CA CYS A 64 -5.28 3.37 -23.25
C CYS A 64 -4.20 3.56 -22.19
N PHE A 65 -2.98 3.14 -22.51
CA PHE A 65 -1.84 3.39 -21.67
C PHE A 65 -1.48 4.87 -21.64
N GLU A 66 -1.39 5.46 -20.44
CA GLU A 66 -0.86 6.81 -20.24
C GLU A 66 0.33 6.79 -19.27
N PRO A 67 1.31 7.71 -19.40
CA PRO A 67 2.47 7.75 -18.51
C PRO A 67 2.14 7.88 -17.02
N ARG A 68 0.97 8.45 -16.68
CA ARG A 68 0.49 8.64 -15.31
C ARG A 68 -0.50 7.58 -14.84
N SER A 69 -0.85 6.60 -15.68
CA SER A 69 -1.74 5.52 -15.28
C SER A 69 -1.12 4.73 -14.13
N LEU A 70 -1.90 4.50 -13.08
CA LEU A 70 -1.51 3.63 -11.98
C LEU A 70 -1.44 2.18 -12.49
N LYS A 71 -0.23 1.76 -12.85
CA LYS A 71 0.11 0.38 -13.18
C LYS A 71 0.58 -0.35 -11.95
N MET A 72 0.12 -1.59 -11.80
CA MET A 72 0.49 -2.47 -10.71
C MET A 72 0.72 -3.90 -11.19
N PHE A 73 1.50 -4.62 -10.39
CA PHE A 73 1.96 -5.97 -10.60
C PHE A 73 1.61 -6.80 -9.38
N LEU A 74 1.11 -8.02 -9.62
CA LEU A 74 0.75 -8.95 -8.56
C LEU A 74 1.62 -10.20 -8.67
N SER A 75 2.36 -10.51 -7.60
CA SER A 75 3.23 -11.69 -7.53
C SER A 75 3.20 -12.30 -6.14
N LYS A 76 2.79 -13.57 -6.04
CA LYS A 76 2.71 -14.34 -4.79
C LYS A 76 1.98 -13.60 -3.66
N GLY A 77 0.94 -12.87 -4.01
CA GLY A 77 0.10 -12.07 -3.13
C GLY A 77 0.68 -10.72 -2.72
N LEU A 78 1.83 -10.31 -3.28
CA LEU A 78 2.40 -8.97 -3.13
C LEU A 78 1.94 -8.10 -4.31
N LEU A 79 1.30 -6.97 -4.00
CA LEU A 79 0.86 -5.98 -4.98
C LEU A 79 1.84 -4.80 -4.96
N VAL A 80 2.41 -4.47 -6.11
CA VAL A 80 3.42 -3.41 -6.25
C VAL A 80 3.06 -2.51 -7.41
N ASP A 81 3.14 -1.19 -7.23
CA ASP A 81 2.94 -0.27 -8.36
C ASP A 81 4.19 -0.11 -9.23
N HIS A 82 4.06 0.58 -10.36
CA HIS A 82 5.17 0.85 -11.28
C HIS A 82 6.31 1.71 -10.69
N LEU A 83 6.11 2.34 -9.54
CA LEU A 83 7.15 3.07 -8.80
C LEU A 83 7.85 2.16 -7.77
N GLY A 84 7.48 0.88 -7.68
CA GLY A 84 8.04 -0.07 -6.73
C GLY A 84 7.40 0.01 -5.34
N ARG A 85 6.35 0.81 -5.15
CA ARG A 85 5.68 0.96 -3.85
C ARG A 85 4.76 -0.23 -3.58
N ILE A 86 4.68 -0.63 -2.33
CA ILE A 86 3.88 -1.78 -1.87
C ILE A 86 2.45 -1.31 -1.62
N GLY A 87 1.49 -1.95 -2.30
CA GLY A 87 0.07 -1.84 -2.01
C GLY A 87 -0.25 -2.54 -0.69
N SER A 88 -0.67 -1.76 0.30
CA SER A 88 -0.87 -2.23 1.68
C SER A 88 -2.14 -1.67 2.30
N ILE A 89 -2.69 -2.41 3.25
CA ILE A 89 -3.66 -1.86 4.20
C ILE A 89 -2.88 -1.34 5.41
N VAL A 90 -3.08 -0.07 5.74
CA VAL A 90 -2.37 0.61 6.81
C VAL A 90 -3.19 0.66 8.11
N ALA A 91 -2.61 1.19 9.19
CA ALA A 91 -3.18 1.10 10.54
C ALA A 91 -4.61 1.67 10.66
N ASN A 92 -4.96 2.68 9.87
CA ASN A 92 -6.31 3.27 9.80
C ASN A 92 -7.24 2.56 8.80
N ARG A 93 -6.88 1.33 8.36
CA ARG A 93 -7.64 0.48 7.41
C ARG A 93 -7.62 0.95 5.95
N GLN A 94 -6.88 2.02 5.64
CA GLN A 94 -6.78 2.56 4.28
C GLN A 94 -5.91 1.68 3.39
N PHE A 95 -6.33 1.47 2.14
CA PHE A 95 -5.49 0.93 1.07
C PHE A 95 -4.64 2.04 0.45
N GLN A 96 -3.33 1.86 0.43
CA GLN A 96 -2.39 2.81 -0.17
C GLN A 96 -1.09 2.15 -0.65
N PHE A 97 -0.35 2.89 -1.47
CA PHE A 97 0.97 2.50 -1.98
C PHE A 97 2.07 3.33 -1.30
N ASP A 98 3.01 2.66 -0.61
CA ASP A 98 4.16 3.28 0.03
C ASP A 98 5.42 2.38 -0.02
N GLY A 99 6.59 2.94 0.27
CA GLY A 99 7.81 2.17 0.42
C GLY A 99 8.52 1.79 -0.88
N PRO A 100 9.41 0.77 -0.84
CA PRO A 100 9.71 -0.13 0.29
C PRO A 100 10.68 0.49 1.33
N PRO A 101 10.60 0.13 2.63
CA PRO A 101 9.58 -0.75 3.25
C PRO A 101 8.19 -0.12 3.27
N ALA A 102 7.14 -0.93 3.36
CA ALA A 102 5.76 -0.41 3.47
C ALA A 102 5.63 0.50 4.69
N GLN A 103 4.58 1.34 4.73
CA GLN A 103 4.37 2.30 5.81
C GLN A 103 4.49 1.62 7.20
N ALA A 104 5.14 2.31 8.14
CA ALA A 104 5.18 1.89 9.53
C ALA A 104 3.75 1.65 10.06
N GLY A 105 3.52 0.48 10.67
CA GLY A 105 2.20 0.08 11.16
C GLY A 105 1.26 -0.47 10.08
N ALA A 106 1.74 -0.77 8.87
CA ALA A 106 0.96 -1.51 7.89
C ALA A 106 0.49 -2.85 8.47
N ILE A 107 -0.81 -3.11 8.37
CA ILE A 107 -1.45 -4.32 8.93
C ILE A 107 -1.47 -5.46 7.92
N TYR A 108 -1.61 -5.16 6.63
CA TYR A 108 -1.49 -6.13 5.55
C TYR A 108 -0.61 -5.56 4.44
N THR A 109 0.46 -6.27 4.11
CA THR A 109 1.39 -5.93 3.02
C THR A 109 1.35 -6.97 1.91
N GLY A 110 0.47 -7.96 2.01
CA GLY A 110 0.17 -8.92 0.97
C GLY A 110 -1.11 -9.70 1.25
N GLY A 111 -1.29 -10.80 0.53
CA GLY A 111 -2.55 -11.55 0.53
C GLY A 111 -3.52 -11.05 -0.54
N TRP A 112 -3.04 -10.28 -1.51
CA TRP A 112 -3.80 -9.85 -2.66
C TRP A 112 -3.98 -11.00 -3.66
N SER A 113 -5.11 -11.04 -4.35
CA SER A 113 -5.37 -11.98 -5.44
C SER A 113 -6.31 -11.38 -6.47
N ILE A 114 -6.31 -11.89 -7.70
CA ILE A 114 -7.29 -11.55 -8.74
C ILE A 114 -8.18 -12.76 -8.98
N CYS A 115 -9.49 -12.53 -9.00
CA CYS A 115 -10.51 -13.56 -9.09
C CYS A 115 -11.07 -13.72 -10.52
N PRO A 116 -11.77 -14.83 -10.83
CA PRO A 116 -12.30 -15.09 -12.18
C PRO A 116 -13.32 -14.07 -12.70
N ASP A 117 -13.91 -13.31 -11.79
CA ASP A 117 -14.83 -12.18 -12.03
C ASP A 117 -14.09 -10.86 -12.27
N ASN A 118 -12.76 -10.89 -12.46
CA ASN A 118 -11.91 -9.71 -12.66
C ASN A 118 -11.88 -8.76 -11.46
N LEU A 119 -12.24 -9.23 -10.26
CA LEU A 119 -12.13 -8.47 -9.03
C LEU A 119 -10.82 -8.76 -8.29
N ILE A 120 -10.31 -7.75 -7.61
CA ILE A 120 -9.22 -7.89 -6.65
C ILE A 120 -9.80 -8.33 -5.32
N ALA A 121 -9.18 -9.33 -4.71
CA ALA A 121 -9.47 -9.79 -3.35
C ALA A 121 -8.28 -9.55 -2.43
N LEU A 122 -8.57 -9.44 -1.13
CA LEU A 122 -7.59 -9.34 -0.05
C LEU A 122 -7.89 -10.42 1.00
N GLY A 123 -7.07 -11.47 1.08
CA GLY A 123 -7.42 -12.65 1.85
C GLY A 123 -8.78 -13.20 1.38
N PRO A 124 -9.74 -13.51 2.28
CA PRO A 124 -11.02 -14.10 1.91
C PRO A 124 -12.06 -13.11 1.35
N GLN A 125 -11.81 -11.80 1.36
CA GLN A 125 -12.81 -10.79 0.97
C GLN A 125 -12.54 -10.17 -0.41
N GLN A 126 -13.62 -9.78 -1.09
CA GLN A 126 -13.62 -8.96 -2.30
C GLN A 126 -14.30 -7.60 -2.10
N GLU A 127 -14.93 -7.39 -0.94
CA GLU A 127 -15.63 -6.16 -0.59
C GLU A 127 -14.65 -5.16 0.02
N PHE A 128 -14.74 -3.91 -0.45
CA PHE A 128 -14.00 -2.77 0.06
C PHE A 128 -14.96 -1.61 0.31
N TYR A 129 -14.45 -0.51 0.83
CA TYR A 129 -15.26 0.68 1.12
C TYR A 129 -14.59 1.93 0.59
N ALA A 130 -15.35 2.75 -0.15
CA ALA A 130 -14.95 4.08 -0.57
C ALA A 130 -15.53 5.12 0.41
N CYS A 131 -14.69 6.04 0.87
CA CYS A 131 -15.12 7.14 1.72
C CYS A 131 -14.62 8.46 1.12
N ALA A 132 -15.52 9.43 0.97
CA ALA A 132 -15.19 10.76 0.47
C ALA A 132 -14.16 11.47 1.38
N SER A 133 -13.19 12.12 0.74
CA SER A 133 -12.08 12.86 1.35
C SER A 133 -11.78 14.11 0.51
N GLY A 134 -12.64 15.12 0.62
CA GLY A 134 -12.54 16.32 -0.22
C GLY A 134 -13.01 16.03 -1.64
N THR A 135 -12.12 16.14 -2.63
CA THR A 135 -12.43 15.95 -4.07
C THR A 135 -12.14 14.54 -4.57
N PHE A 136 -11.74 13.63 -3.71
CA PHE A 136 -11.41 12.24 -4.04
C PHE A 136 -11.94 11.29 -2.97
N GLU A 137 -11.87 9.99 -3.23
CA GLU A 137 -12.26 8.95 -2.28
C GLU A 137 -11.04 8.14 -1.86
N ASN A 138 -10.99 7.82 -0.56
CA ASN A 138 -10.05 6.84 -0.03
C ASN A 138 -10.72 5.46 0.00
N ILE A 139 -9.94 4.42 -0.23
CA ILE A 139 -10.39 3.03 -0.23
C ILE A 139 -9.94 2.37 1.06
N TYR A 140 -10.80 1.55 1.65
CA TYR A 140 -10.57 0.86 2.92
C TYR A 140 -10.96 -0.62 2.80
N ASP A 141 -10.29 -1.47 3.57
CA ASP A 141 -10.61 -2.91 3.66
C ASP A 141 -11.75 -3.20 4.65
N SER A 142 -12.32 -2.17 5.27
CA SER A 142 -13.47 -2.27 6.17
C SER A 142 -14.20 -0.93 6.28
N LYS A 143 -15.47 -0.97 6.68
CA LYS A 143 -16.27 0.24 6.84
C LYS A 143 -15.81 1.04 8.06
N ILE A 144 -15.12 2.15 7.83
CA ILE A 144 -14.58 3.01 8.91
C ILE A 144 -15.55 4.12 9.35
N ALA A 145 -16.55 4.45 8.54
CA ALA A 145 -17.55 5.48 8.83
C ALA A 145 -18.87 5.21 8.11
N ASP A 146 -19.96 5.78 8.61
CA ASP A 146 -21.32 5.51 8.09
C ASP A 146 -21.54 5.98 6.65
N TYR A 147 -20.87 7.07 6.26
CA TYR A 147 -20.93 7.65 4.93
C TYR A 147 -20.11 6.88 3.89
N CYS A 148 -19.33 5.87 4.30
CA CYS A 148 -18.59 5.04 3.37
C CYS A 148 -19.52 4.08 2.65
N ARG A 149 -19.38 3.99 1.32
CA ARG A 149 -20.12 3.08 0.46
C ARG A 149 -19.32 1.81 0.21
N GLN A 150 -20.00 0.67 0.16
CA GLN A 150 -19.39 -0.58 -0.26
C GLN A 150 -19.04 -0.51 -1.74
N ILE A 151 -17.87 -1.01 -2.10
CA ILE A 151 -17.35 -1.08 -3.46
C ILE A 151 -16.63 -2.42 -3.68
N PHE A 152 -16.32 -2.69 -4.93
CA PHE A 152 -15.39 -3.73 -5.36
C PHE A 152 -14.24 -3.08 -6.13
N LEU A 153 -13.12 -3.77 -6.26
CA LEU A 153 -11.98 -3.29 -7.03
C LEU A 153 -11.88 -4.12 -8.31
N GLY A 154 -12.40 -3.58 -9.42
CA GLY A 154 -12.28 -4.21 -10.74
C GLY A 154 -10.91 -3.94 -11.35
N ILE A 155 -10.30 -4.94 -11.99
CA ILE A 155 -9.06 -4.71 -12.73
C ILE A 155 -9.32 -3.95 -14.03
N ILE A 156 -8.37 -3.12 -14.43
CA ILE A 156 -8.33 -2.45 -15.74
C ILE A 156 -7.16 -3.02 -16.53
N LEU A 157 -7.41 -3.40 -17.77
CA LEU A 157 -6.35 -3.79 -18.70
C LEU A 157 -5.88 -2.58 -19.50
N PHE A 158 -4.56 -2.41 -19.61
CA PHE A 158 -3.97 -1.36 -20.42
C PHE A 158 -3.65 -1.88 -21.82
N VAL A 159 -4.01 -1.10 -22.83
CA VAL A 159 -3.69 -1.36 -24.25
C VAL A 159 -2.90 -0.22 -24.85
N GLU A 160 -2.10 -0.54 -25.86
CA GLU A 160 -1.50 0.47 -26.71
C GLU A 160 -2.58 1.09 -27.61
N CYS A 161 -2.62 2.41 -27.58
CA CYS A 161 -3.34 3.30 -28.46
C CYS A 161 -2.27 4.24 -29.07
#